data_AF-A0A126QPQ1-F1
#
_entry.id   AF-A0A126QPQ1-F1
#
_cell.length_a   1.000
_cell.length_b   1.000
_cell.length_c   1.000
_cell.angle_alpha   90.00
_cell.angle_beta   90.00
_cell.angle_gamma   90.00
#
_symmetry.space_group_name_H-M   'P 1'
#
loop_
_entity.id
_entity.type
_entity.pdbx_description
1 polymer ?
#
loop_
_entity_poly.entity_id
_entity_poly.type
_entity_poly.pdbx_seq_one_letter_code
_entity_poly.pdbx_strand_id
1 'polypeptide(L)' 'MGQYASFSDNDTLEAQVKTLADDELLDFWEETQQLARMLDQAEQTDLEYNPEYERVILQELQYRTCFKGRS' A
#
# COMPACT_ATOMS: atom_id res chain seq x y z
N MET A 1 2.42 -11.25 -18.87
CA MET A 1 3.72 -10.68 -18.44
C MET A 1 3.39 -9.48 -17.57
N GLY A 2 3.42 -9.66 -16.25
CA GLY A 2 3.24 -8.54 -15.31
C GLY A 2 4.45 -7.63 -15.45
N GLN A 3 4.26 -6.47 -16.05
CA GLN A 3 5.27 -5.42 -16.05
C GLN A 3 5.20 -4.81 -14.66
N TYR A 4 6.12 -5.21 -13.78
CA TYR A 4 6.43 -4.42 -12.60
C TYR A 4 6.74 -3.03 -13.13
N ALA A 5 5.91 -2.03 -12.79
CA ALA A 5 6.15 -0.67 -13.24
C ALA A 5 7.61 -0.36 -12.95
N SER A 6 8.37 0.07 -13.96
CA SER A 6 9.68 0.66 -13.73
C SER A 6 9.40 1.98 -13.01
N PHE A 7 9.19 1.88 -11.70
CA PHE A 7 9.08 3.02 -10.81
C PHE A 7 10.37 3.80 -11.01
N SER A 8 10.25 4.96 -11.65
CA SER A 8 11.34 5.91 -11.75
C SER A 8 11.89 6.06 -10.33
N ASP A 9 13.21 5.88 -10.20
CA ASP A 9 14.03 5.92 -8.97
C ASP A 9 13.91 7.24 -8.16
N ASN A 10 12.89 8.07 -8.42
CA ASN A 10 12.71 9.42 -7.88
C ASN A 10 11.31 9.73 -7.35
N ASP A 11 10.29 8.88 -7.59
CA ASP A 11 8.94 9.14 -7.07
C ASP A 11 8.79 8.56 -5.66
N THR A 12 8.47 9.42 -4.68
CA THR A 12 8.23 9.00 -3.30
C THR A 12 7.06 8.01 -3.24
N LEU A 13 7.06 7.12 -2.24
CA LEU A 13 5.98 6.16 -2.04
C LEU A 13 4.60 6.85 -2.00
N GLU A 14 4.53 8.03 -1.39
CA GLU A 14 3.32 8.85 -1.35
C GLU A 14 2.82 9.25 -2.74
N ALA A 15 3.72 9.58 -3.66
CA ALA A 15 3.36 9.90 -5.03
C ALA A 15 2.78 8.67 -5.73
N GLN A 16 3.39 7.50 -5.55
CA GLN A 16 2.93 6.24 -6.13
C GLN A 16 1.54 5.86 -5.61
N VAL A 17 1.34 5.90 -4.30
CA VAL A 17 0.05 5.59 -3.65
C VAL A 17 -1.06 6.55 -4.12
N LYS A 18 -0.74 7.82 -4.38
CA LYS A 18 -1.69 8.79 -4.95
C LYS A 18 -2.07 8.53 -6.40
N THR A 19 -1.23 7.84 -7.17
CA THR A 19 -1.55 7.47 -8.57
C THR A 19 -2.54 6.32 -8.69
N LEU A 20 -2.71 5.51 -7.64
CA LEU A 20 -3.66 4.39 -7.62
C LEU A 20 -5.11 4.88 -7.57
N ALA A 21 -6.00 4.24 -8.33
CA ALA A 21 -7.44 4.45 -8.18
C ALA A 21 -7.94 3.96 -6.80
N ASP A 22 -9.17 4.31 -6.42
CA ASP A 22 -9.72 3.92 -5.11
C ASP A 22 -9.81 2.40 -4.95
N ASP A 23 -10.33 1.70 -5.96
CA ASP A 23 -10.42 0.23 -5.96
C ASP A 23 -9.02 -0.42 -5.97
N GLU A 24 -8.08 0.12 -6.75
CA GLU A 24 -6.69 -0.39 -6.81
C GLU A 24 -5.95 -0.22 -5.48
N LEU A 25 -6.17 0.90 -4.78
CA LEU A 25 -5.57 1.14 -3.47
C LEU A 25 -6.13 0.20 -2.40
N LEU A 26 -7.43 -0.11 -2.47
CA LEU A 26 -8.08 -1.04 -1.54
C LEU A 26 -7.62 -2.47 -1.77
N ASP A 27 -7.53 -2.91 -3.02
CA ASP A 27 -7.00 -4.22 -3.42
C ASP A 27 -5.55 -4.40 -2.92
N PHE A 28 -4.69 -3.41 -3.22
CA PHE A 28 -3.31 -3.39 -2.77
C PHE A 28 -3.15 -3.46 -1.23
N TRP A 29 -4.01 -2.74 -0.50
CA TRP A 29 -4.02 -2.80 0.96
C TRP A 29 -4.44 -4.18 1.48
N GLU A 30 -5.46 -4.80 0.88
CA GLU A 30 -5.90 -6.15 1.23
C GLU A 30 -4.79 -7.18 1.02
N GLU A 31 -4.12 -7.15 -0.14
CA GLU A 31 -2.99 -8.02 -0.47
C GLU A 31 -1.84 -7.87 0.54
N THR A 32 -1.51 -6.62 0.91
CA THR A 32 -0.46 -6.33 1.89
C THR A 32 -0.80 -6.93 3.26
N GLN A 33 -2.04 -6.81 3.71
CA GLN A 33 -2.51 -7.39 4.97
C GLN A 33 -2.54 -8.93 4.92
N GLN A 34 -2.92 -9.51 3.79
CA GLN A 34 -2.86 -10.96 3.59
C GLN A 34 -1.41 -11.46 3.66
N LEU A 35 -0.48 -10.78 3.00
CA LEU A 35 0.94 -11.11 3.05
C LEU A 35 1.46 -11.01 4.48
N ALA A 36 1.16 -9.92 5.20
CA ALA A 36 1.57 -9.74 6.60
C ALA A 36 1.08 -10.89 7.50
N ARG A 37 -0.17 -11.35 7.32
CA ARG A 37 -0.70 -12.52 8.06
C ARG A 37 0.02 -13.82 7.71
N MET A 38 0.36 -14.03 6.44
CA MET A 38 1.11 -15.21 6.03
C MET A 38 2.52 -15.23 6.61
N LEU A 39 3.15 -14.06 6.73
CA LEU A 39 4.47 -13.90 7.34
C LEU A 39 4.46 -14.13 8.85
N ASP A 40 3.46 -13.59 9.53
CA ASP A 40 3.19 -13.85 10.95
C ASP A 40 2.99 -15.35 11.22
N GLN A 41 2.16 -16.02 10.40
CA GLN A 41 1.94 -17.47 10.48
C GLN A 41 3.19 -18.31 10.20
N ALA A 42 4.09 -17.81 9.34
CA ALA A 42 5.32 -18.50 8.98
C ALA A 42 6.46 -18.24 9.98
N GLU A 43 6.22 -17.51 11.07
CA GLU A 43 7.23 -17.02 12.02
C GLU A 43 8.40 -16.31 11.31
N GLN A 44 8.16 -15.78 10.11
CA GLN A 44 9.17 -15.11 9.30
C GLN A 44 9.33 -13.67 9.78
N THR A 45 10.02 -13.50 10.89
CA THR A 45 10.42 -12.18 11.42
C THR A 45 11.61 -11.56 10.68
N ASP A 46 12.18 -12.26 9.70
CA ASP A 46 13.38 -11.83 8.95
C ASP A 46 13.06 -10.92 7.75
N LEU A 47 11.79 -10.75 7.41
CA LEU A 47 11.41 -9.71 6.45
C LEU A 47 11.43 -8.36 7.14
N GLU A 48 12.16 -7.43 6.53
CA GLU A 48 12.18 -6.02 6.94
C GLU A 48 10.78 -5.43 6.74
N TYR A 49 9.94 -5.58 7.77
CA TYR A 49 8.66 -4.90 7.84
C TYR A 49 8.93 -3.41 7.79
N ASN A 50 8.57 -2.77 6.69
CA ASN A 50 8.76 -1.34 6.54
C ASN A 50 7.49 -0.58 6.99
N PRO A 51 7.46 -0.04 8.22
CA PRO A 51 6.28 0.63 8.75
C PRO A 51 5.93 1.91 7.97
N GLU A 52 6.86 2.46 7.19
CA GLU A 52 6.60 3.66 6.38
C GLU A 52 5.61 3.37 5.26
N TYR A 53 5.61 2.14 4.71
CA TYR A 53 4.66 1.75 3.67
C TYR A 53 3.22 1.72 4.18
N GLU A 54 3.00 1.02 5.29
CA GLU A 54 1.69 0.96 5.93
C GLU A 54 1.17 2.36 6.28
N ARG A 55 2.04 3.23 6.82
CA ARG A 55 1.66 4.60 7.18
C ARG A 55 1.17 5.39 5.98
N VAL A 56 1.89 5.35 4.85
CA VAL A 56 1.50 6.09 3.64
C VAL A 56 0.16 5.59 3.09
N ILE A 57 -0.04 4.27 3.04
CA ILE A 57 -1.30 3.67 2.56
C ILE A 57 -2.47 4.08 3.47
N LEU A 58 -2.31 3.95 4.79
CA LEU A 58 -3.33 4.33 5.76
C LEU A 58 -3.67 5.81 5.71
N GLN A 59 -2.67 6.68 5.52
CA GLN A 59 -2.88 8.12 5.37
C GLN A 59 -3.72 8.44 4.13
N GLU A 60 -3.44 7.81 2.99
CA GLU A 60 -4.22 8.03 1.77
C GLU A 60 -5.64 7.45 1.88
N LEU A 61 -5.79 6.24 2.44
CA LEU A 61 -7.10 5.62 2.70
C LEU A 61 -7.97 6.50 3.60
N GLN A 62 -7.39 7.04 4.68
CA GLN A 62 -8.08 7.97 5.57
C GLN A 62 -8.47 9.25 4.84
N TYR A 63 -7.55 9.82 4.04
CA TYR A 63 -7.79 11.02 3.25
C TYR A 63 -8.98 10.82 2.30
N ARG A 64 -9.00 9.72 1.52
CA ARG A 64 -10.08 9.42 0.57
C ARG A 64 -11.41 9.14 1.27
N THR A 65 -11.40 8.39 2.36
CA THR A 65 -12.63 8.08 3.12
C THR A 65 -13.24 9.34 3.73
N CYS A 66 -12.42 10.22 4.31
CA CYS A 66 -12.89 11.43 4.99
C CYS A 66 -13.25 12.57 4.01
N PHE A 67 -12.46 12.74 2.96
CA PHE A 67 -12.60 13.87 2.03
C PHE A 67 -13.56 13.55 0.88
N LYS A 68 -13.53 12.31 0.35
CA LYS A 68 -14.33 11.89 -0.81
C LYS A 68 -15.71 11.35 -0.44
N GLY A 69 -15.92 10.92 0.81
CA GLY A 69 -17.25 10.59 1.35
C GLY A 69 -18.19 11.79 1.56
N ARG A 70 -17.73 13.01 1.24
CA ARG A 70 -18.49 14.27 1.35
C ARG A 70 -18.93 14.86 -0.02
N SER A 71 -18.64 14.21 -1.14
CA SER A 71 -19.06 14.66 -2.48
C SER A 71 -20.36 14.00 -2.93
#